data_AF-A0A1X7AR01-F1
#
_entry.id   AF-A0A1X7AR01-F1
#
_cell.length_a   1.000
_cell.length_b   1.000
_cell.length_c   1.000
_cell.angle_alpha   90.00
_cell.angle_beta   90.00
_cell.angle_gamma   90.00
#
_symmetry.space_group_name_H-M   'P 1'
#
loop_
_entity.id
_entity.type
_entity.pdbx_description
1 polymer ?
#
loop_
_entity_poly.entity_id
_entity_poly.type
_entity_poly.pdbx_seq_one_letter_code
_entity_poly.pdbx_strand_id
1 'polypeptide(L)'
;MSKRSKKVGLVVLGAVPLTLTGCGDKAVEAQVFPNITSCVYAGNDEDACEDAQKQALLEHEKVAPRYVKRYDCESDFDSACLVNRQGYFIPAMAGFLVGGLLSRSADNYFDDNEIDIDVYTQPVYRSRDDRGNYRTADNKRIGSIHKTGKVMVPSKSVSKPSVKTTTLSRGGFGSSAAARGSWGGGKSWGG
;
A
#
# COMPACT_ATOMS: atom_id res chain seq x y z
N MET A 1 44.44 65.62 19.61
CA MET A 1 43.49 64.78 20.38
C MET A 1 42.92 63.71 19.44
N SER A 2 43.34 62.45 19.64
CA SER A 2 43.04 61.34 18.73
C SER A 2 41.62 60.79 18.92
N LYS A 3 40.86 60.68 17.82
CA LYS A 3 39.57 59.98 17.78
C LYS A 3 39.80 58.59 17.18
N ARG A 4 39.88 57.56 18.03
CA ARG A 4 39.94 56.14 17.60
C ARG A 4 38.55 55.72 17.13
N SER A 5 38.42 55.27 15.89
CA SER A 5 37.26 54.48 15.45
C SER A 5 37.66 53.02 15.29
N LYS A 6 36.86 52.14 15.90
CA LYS A 6 37.09 50.70 16.03
C LYS A 6 36.61 50.00 14.75
N LYS A 7 37.49 49.21 14.13
CA LYS A 7 37.16 48.38 12.96
C LYS A 7 36.19 47.28 13.41
N VAL A 8 34.99 47.25 12.85
CA VAL A 8 34.03 46.15 13.03
C VAL A 8 34.40 45.08 12.00
N GLY A 9 34.92 43.95 12.47
CA GLY A 9 35.18 42.78 11.65
C GLY A 9 33.88 42.00 11.44
N LEU A 10 33.41 41.93 10.19
CA LEU A 10 32.28 41.11 9.79
C LEU A 10 32.77 39.65 9.72
N VAL A 11 32.49 38.85 10.75
CA VAL A 11 32.76 37.41 10.75
C VAL A 11 31.65 36.73 9.95
N VAL A 12 31.96 36.30 8.74
CA VAL A 12 31.08 35.46 7.92
C VAL A 12 31.00 34.09 8.59
N LEU A 13 29.85 33.77 9.17
CA LEU A 13 29.50 32.44 9.65
C LEU A 13 29.48 31.48 8.45
N GLY A 14 30.35 30.46 8.49
CA GLY A 14 30.46 29.46 7.45
C GLY A 14 29.15 28.71 7.23
N ALA A 15 28.71 28.64 5.97
CA ALA A 15 27.60 27.78 5.56
C ALA A 15 28.07 26.33 5.64
N VAL A 16 27.54 25.56 6.59
CA VAL A 16 27.72 24.11 6.62
C VAL A 16 26.88 23.53 5.46
N PRO A 17 27.47 22.80 4.49
CA PRO A 17 26.67 22.08 3.53
C PRO A 17 25.93 20.98 4.27
N LEU A 18 24.63 21.17 4.48
CA LEU A 18 23.73 20.09 4.89
C LEU A 18 23.64 19.12 3.71
N THR A 19 24.49 18.10 3.69
CA THR A 19 24.28 16.94 2.82
C THR A 19 23.03 16.22 3.34
N LEU A 20 21.86 16.53 2.77
CA LEU A 20 20.66 15.74 2.99
C LEU A 20 20.90 14.36 2.38
N THR A 21 21.37 13.42 3.19
CA THR A 21 21.21 11.99 2.91
C THR A 21 19.72 11.69 3.03
N GLY A 22 18.97 11.93 1.95
CA GLY A 22 17.61 11.45 1.86
C GLY A 22 17.65 9.93 1.95
N CYS A 23 16.89 9.35 2.89
CA CYS A 23 16.58 7.92 2.89
C CYS A 23 15.83 7.59 1.59
N GLY A 24 16.57 7.37 0.50
CA GLY A 24 16.03 6.81 -0.73
C GLY A 24 15.88 5.31 -0.56
N ASP A 25 14.64 4.83 -0.53
CA ASP A 25 14.38 3.40 -0.56
C ASP A 25 14.99 2.80 -1.83
N LYS A 26 15.66 1.65 -1.71
CA LYS A 26 16.29 0.98 -2.85
C LYS A 26 15.21 0.59 -3.86
N ALA A 27 15.45 0.89 -5.13
CA ALA A 27 14.59 0.43 -6.21
C ALA A 27 14.91 -1.03 -6.53
N VAL A 28 13.89 -1.88 -6.58
CA VAL A 28 13.98 -3.30 -6.89
C VAL A 28 13.09 -3.63 -8.09
N GLU A 29 13.48 -4.67 -8.83
CA GLU A 29 12.68 -5.21 -9.92
C GLU A 29 11.62 -6.16 -9.34
N ALA A 30 10.35 -5.86 -9.57
CA ALA A 30 9.22 -6.73 -9.27
C ALA A 30 8.50 -7.11 -10.57
N GLN A 31 7.66 -8.13 -10.54
CA GLN A 31 6.81 -8.50 -11.67
C GLN A 31 5.34 -8.46 -11.28
N VAL A 32 4.48 -7.86 -12.11
CA VAL A 32 3.03 -7.76 -11.85
C VAL A 32 2.23 -8.28 -13.04
N PHE A 33 1.24 -9.14 -12.76
CA PHE A 33 0.45 -9.80 -13.78
C PHE A 33 -1.04 -9.82 -13.44
N PRO A 34 -1.95 -9.55 -14.40
CA PRO A 34 -3.39 -9.67 -14.19
C PRO A 34 -3.86 -11.13 -14.05
N ASN A 35 -3.15 -12.08 -14.68
CA ASN A 35 -3.52 -13.50 -14.71
C ASN A 35 -2.31 -14.40 -15.05
N ILE A 36 -2.46 -15.71 -14.82
CA ILE A 36 -1.45 -16.74 -15.10
C ILE A 36 -0.97 -16.66 -16.55
N THR A 37 -1.90 -16.55 -17.50
CA THR A 37 -1.60 -16.47 -18.94
C THR A 37 -0.60 -15.35 -19.26
N SER A 38 -0.80 -14.15 -18.72
CA SER A 38 0.14 -13.02 -18.91
C SER A 38 1.50 -13.22 -18.23
N CYS A 39 1.53 -13.98 -17.14
CA CYS A 39 2.75 -14.34 -16.43
C CYS A 39 3.59 -15.34 -17.24
N VAL A 40 2.95 -16.37 -17.79
CA VAL A 40 3.59 -17.36 -18.68
C VAL A 40 4.06 -16.73 -19.98
N TYR A 41 3.25 -15.85 -20.60
CA TYR A 41 3.67 -15.12 -21.81
C TYR A 41 4.88 -14.21 -21.59
N ALA A 42 5.12 -13.77 -20.35
CA ALA A 42 6.31 -13.00 -20.01
C ALA A 42 7.56 -13.88 -19.81
N GLY A 43 7.45 -15.20 -19.98
CA GLY A 43 8.54 -16.16 -19.91
C GLY A 43 8.76 -16.80 -18.54
N ASN A 44 7.80 -16.68 -17.62
CA ASN A 44 7.83 -17.39 -16.35
C ASN A 44 7.29 -18.82 -16.52
N ASP A 45 7.73 -19.72 -15.65
CA ASP A 45 7.23 -21.10 -15.57
C ASP A 45 5.75 -21.13 -15.16
N GLU A 46 4.98 -22.06 -15.72
CA GLU A 46 3.53 -22.14 -15.48
C GLU A 46 3.22 -22.47 -14.01
N ASP A 47 3.88 -23.48 -13.44
CA ASP A 47 3.69 -23.87 -12.04
C ASP A 47 4.03 -22.71 -11.10
N ALA A 48 5.10 -21.98 -11.41
CA ALA A 48 5.49 -20.79 -10.66
C ALA A 48 4.42 -19.67 -10.72
N CYS A 49 3.81 -19.44 -11.88
CA CYS A 49 2.73 -18.46 -12.02
C CYS A 49 1.45 -18.88 -11.28
N GLU A 50 1.11 -20.17 -11.31
CA GLU A 50 -0.03 -20.73 -10.57
C GLU A 50 0.17 -20.61 -9.05
N ASP A 51 1.34 -20.98 -8.55
CA ASP A 51 1.70 -20.87 -7.14
C ASP A 51 1.67 -19.41 -6.67
N ALA A 52 2.21 -18.49 -7.47
CA ALA A 52 2.17 -17.06 -7.17
C ALA A 52 0.74 -16.53 -7.07
N GLN A 53 -0.12 -16.89 -8.03
CA GLN A 53 -1.51 -16.46 -8.01
C GLN A 53 -2.27 -17.06 -6.82
N LYS A 54 -2.06 -18.35 -6.53
CA LYS A 54 -2.65 -19.03 -5.38
C LYS A 54 -2.22 -18.39 -4.06
N GLN A 55 -0.93 -18.08 -3.90
CA GLN A 55 -0.42 -17.36 -2.75
C GLN A 55 -1.04 -15.95 -2.63
N ALA A 56 -1.14 -15.21 -3.74
CA ALA A 56 -1.78 -13.89 -3.74
C ALA A 56 -3.26 -13.96 -3.34
N LEU A 57 -4.00 -14.99 -3.77
CA LEU A 57 -5.39 -15.23 -3.35
C LEU A 57 -5.50 -15.57 -1.85
N LEU A 58 -4.56 -16.34 -1.31
CA LEU A 58 -4.53 -16.64 0.13
C LEU A 58 -4.23 -15.38 0.96
N GLU A 59 -3.30 -14.55 0.50
CA GLU A 59 -2.96 -13.29 1.17
C GLU A 59 -4.11 -12.28 1.03
N HIS A 60 -4.82 -12.25 -0.10
CA HIS A 60 -5.98 -11.38 -0.32
C HIS A 60 -7.02 -11.44 0.80
N GLU A 61 -7.36 -12.63 1.30
CA GLU A 61 -8.28 -12.80 2.43
C GLU A 61 -7.82 -12.09 3.71
N LYS A 62 -6.51 -11.96 3.89
CA LYS A 62 -5.88 -11.36 5.09
C LYS A 62 -5.66 -9.86 4.94
N VAL A 63 -5.24 -9.41 3.75
CA VAL A 63 -4.71 -8.06 3.55
C VAL A 63 -5.64 -7.14 2.77
N ALA A 64 -6.70 -7.65 2.16
CA ALA A 64 -7.62 -6.79 1.43
C ALA A 64 -8.27 -5.74 2.35
N PRO A 65 -8.36 -4.47 1.91
CA PRO A 65 -9.13 -3.45 2.63
C PRO A 65 -10.57 -3.90 2.86
N ARG A 66 -11.02 -3.83 4.12
CA ARG A 66 -12.33 -4.31 4.55
C ARG A 66 -13.30 -3.16 4.75
N TYR A 67 -14.49 -3.28 4.19
CA TYR A 67 -15.57 -2.29 4.33
C TYR A 67 -16.82 -2.93 4.90
N VAL A 68 -17.57 -2.15 5.67
CA VAL A 68 -18.90 -2.56 6.16
C VAL A 68 -19.96 -2.43 5.06
N LYS A 69 -19.78 -1.47 4.15
CA LYS A 69 -20.74 -1.18 3.07
C LYS A 69 -20.08 -1.39 1.71
N ARG A 70 -20.83 -2.02 0.80
CA ARG A 70 -20.41 -2.19 -0.60
C ARG A 70 -20.07 -0.86 -1.27
N TYR A 71 -20.91 0.14 -1.06
CA TYR A 71 -20.74 1.49 -1.60
C TYR A 71 -19.39 2.13 -1.24
N ASP A 72 -18.95 1.98 0.02
CA ASP A 72 -17.67 2.57 0.46
C ASP A 72 -16.49 1.91 -0.26
N CYS A 73 -16.53 0.58 -0.41
CA CYS A 73 -15.54 -0.17 -1.17
C CYS A 73 -15.52 0.24 -2.66
N GLU A 74 -16.68 0.30 -3.30
CA GLU A 74 -16.82 0.68 -4.71
C GLU A 74 -16.53 2.17 -4.94
N SER A 75 -16.54 3.00 -3.90
CA SER A 75 -16.07 4.38 -3.99
C SER A 75 -14.55 4.45 -4.11
N ASP A 76 -13.83 3.50 -3.50
CA ASP A 76 -12.37 3.51 -3.41
C ASP A 76 -11.68 2.69 -4.51
N PHE A 77 -12.37 1.68 -5.04
CA PHE A 77 -11.80 0.76 -6.02
C PHE A 77 -12.53 0.80 -7.36
N ASP A 78 -11.76 0.65 -8.44
CA ASP A 78 -12.24 0.52 -9.83
C ASP A 78 -12.42 -0.96 -10.18
N SER A 79 -12.90 -1.76 -9.22
CA SER A 79 -13.20 -3.18 -9.35
C SER A 79 -14.47 -3.52 -8.56
N ALA A 80 -15.07 -4.67 -8.87
CA ALA A 80 -16.22 -5.16 -8.12
C ALA A 80 -15.84 -5.42 -6.65
N CYS A 81 -16.74 -5.14 -5.71
CA CYS A 81 -16.53 -5.46 -4.31
C CYS A 81 -17.31 -6.71 -3.90
N LEU A 82 -16.57 -7.72 -3.45
CA LEU A 82 -17.08 -9.03 -3.07
C LEU A 82 -17.20 -9.16 -1.55
N VAL A 83 -18.09 -10.03 -1.08
CA VAL A 83 -18.19 -10.33 0.35
C VAL A 83 -17.20 -11.45 0.67
N ASN A 84 -16.29 -11.21 1.61
CA ASN A 84 -15.35 -12.23 2.08
C ASN A 84 -16.02 -13.19 3.08
N ARG A 85 -15.31 -14.24 3.50
CA ARG A 85 -15.83 -15.23 4.47
C ARG A 85 -16.25 -14.65 5.82
N GLN A 86 -15.78 -13.45 6.15
CA GLN A 86 -16.10 -12.75 7.40
C GLN A 86 -17.28 -11.78 7.26
N GLY A 87 -17.90 -11.69 6.07
CA GLY A 87 -19.05 -10.81 5.83
C GLY A 87 -18.68 -9.37 5.46
N TYR A 88 -17.40 -9.06 5.25
CA TYR A 88 -16.96 -7.72 4.85
C TYR A 88 -16.89 -7.58 3.33
N PHE A 89 -17.16 -6.37 2.83
CA PHE A 89 -16.91 -6.04 1.44
C PHE A 89 -15.43 -5.76 1.24
N ILE A 90 -14.80 -6.51 0.33
CA ILE A 90 -13.40 -6.35 -0.06
C ILE A 90 -13.31 -6.16 -1.58
N PRO A 91 -12.37 -5.34 -2.08
CA PRO A 91 -12.25 -5.10 -3.52
C PRO A 91 -11.72 -6.34 -4.23
N ALA A 92 -12.27 -6.68 -5.39
CA ALA A 92 -11.73 -7.76 -6.20
C ALA A 92 -10.27 -7.46 -6.57
N MET A 93 -9.43 -8.48 -6.41
CA MET A 93 -8.04 -8.45 -6.84
C MET A 93 -7.97 -8.24 -8.36
N ALA A 94 -7.07 -7.38 -8.81
CA ALA A 94 -6.87 -7.05 -10.23
C ALA A 94 -5.69 -7.79 -10.88
N GLY A 95 -4.93 -8.53 -10.07
CA GLY A 95 -3.74 -9.27 -10.47
C GLY A 95 -2.90 -9.64 -9.26
N PHE A 96 -1.70 -10.16 -9.50
CA PHE A 96 -0.76 -10.56 -8.47
C PHE A 96 0.64 -10.02 -8.76
N LEU A 97 1.35 -9.67 -7.70
CA LEU A 97 2.78 -9.44 -7.71
C LEU A 97 3.49 -10.79 -7.55
N VAL A 98 4.52 -10.99 -8.37
CA VAL A 98 5.41 -12.13 -8.34
C VAL A 98 6.71 -11.70 -7.65
N GLY A 99 7.03 -12.34 -6.52
CA GLY A 99 8.31 -12.18 -5.85
C GLY A 99 9.45 -12.90 -6.58
N GLY A 100 10.68 -12.38 -6.49
CA GLY A 100 11.86 -12.98 -7.11
C GLY A 100 12.23 -14.39 -6.61
N LEU A 101 11.53 -14.90 -5.60
CA LEU A 101 11.74 -16.20 -4.99
C LEU A 101 10.96 -17.36 -5.64
N LEU A 102 10.20 -17.13 -6.70
CA LEU A 102 9.49 -18.22 -7.40
C LEU A 102 10.41 -19.37 -7.88
N SER A 103 11.73 -19.18 -7.95
CA SER A 103 12.68 -20.23 -8.33
C SER A 103 13.20 -21.12 -7.17
N ARG A 104 12.80 -20.90 -5.92
CA ARG A 104 13.33 -21.68 -4.78
C ARG A 104 12.23 -22.07 -3.81
N SER A 105 11.47 -23.09 -4.21
CA SER A 105 10.87 -24.07 -3.30
C SER A 105 9.85 -23.50 -2.31
N ALA A 106 8.56 -23.70 -2.62
CA ALA A 106 7.43 -23.53 -1.71
C ALA A 106 7.55 -24.31 -0.37
N ASP A 107 8.57 -25.17 -0.22
CA ASP A 107 8.81 -26.03 0.94
C ASP A 107 9.49 -25.33 2.13
N ASN A 108 10.07 -24.13 1.97
CA ASN A 108 10.77 -23.41 3.05
C ASN A 108 10.10 -22.07 3.45
N TYR A 109 8.79 -21.93 3.19
CA TYR A 109 8.04 -20.69 3.47
C TYR A 109 7.78 -20.41 4.97
N PHE A 110 8.21 -21.31 5.87
CA PHE A 110 7.95 -21.25 7.32
C PHE A 110 9.22 -21.16 8.18
N ASP A 111 10.32 -20.65 7.65
CA ASP A 111 11.48 -20.33 8.46
C ASP A 111 11.48 -18.82 8.79
N ASP A 112 11.46 -18.51 10.07
CA ASP A 112 11.50 -17.17 10.67
C ASP A 112 12.88 -16.51 10.60
N ASN A 113 13.79 -17.10 9.81
CA ASN A 113 15.04 -16.48 9.41
C ASN A 113 14.77 -15.30 8.48
N GLU A 114 15.28 -14.13 8.87
CA GLU A 114 15.21 -12.84 8.15
C GLU A 114 15.94 -12.93 6.80
N ILE A 115 15.30 -13.59 5.83
CA ILE A 115 15.66 -13.49 4.43
C ILE A 115 15.11 -12.15 3.97
N ASP A 116 16.00 -11.25 3.53
CA ASP A 116 15.62 -10.00 2.86
C ASP A 116 14.91 -10.34 1.54
N ILE A 117 13.61 -10.63 1.62
CA ILE A 117 12.75 -10.81 0.46
C ILE A 117 12.43 -9.41 -0.08
N ASP A 118 13.17 -9.01 -1.11
CA ASP A 118 12.99 -7.70 -1.75
C ASP A 118 11.58 -7.51 -2.35
N VAL A 119 10.92 -8.61 -2.75
CA VAL A 119 9.59 -8.60 -3.37
C VAL A 119 8.74 -9.75 -2.82
N TYR A 120 7.69 -9.42 -2.07
CA TYR A 120 6.74 -10.38 -1.52
C TYR A 120 5.56 -10.59 -2.47
N THR A 121 5.24 -11.85 -2.77
CA THR A 121 4.08 -12.24 -3.59
C THR A 121 2.78 -11.82 -2.90
N GLN A 122 1.99 -10.97 -3.55
CA GLN A 122 0.80 -10.37 -2.94
C GLN A 122 -0.25 -9.95 -3.98
N PRO A 123 -1.52 -9.79 -3.57
CA PRO A 123 -2.56 -9.25 -4.44
C PRO A 123 -2.27 -7.79 -4.82
N VAL A 124 -2.65 -7.41 -6.03
CA VAL A 124 -2.74 -6.00 -6.43
C VAL A 124 -4.18 -5.62 -6.78
N TYR A 125 -4.47 -4.33 -6.64
CA TYR A 125 -5.79 -3.73 -6.77
C TYR A 125 -5.74 -2.54 -7.72
N ARG A 126 -6.91 -2.09 -8.16
CA ARG A 126 -7.09 -0.87 -8.94
C ARG A 126 -7.92 0.12 -8.13
N SER A 127 -7.30 1.22 -7.74
CA SER A 127 -7.99 2.27 -6.99
C SER A 127 -8.68 3.24 -7.95
N ARG A 128 -9.80 3.82 -7.51
CA ARG A 128 -10.63 4.70 -8.34
C ARG A 128 -10.00 6.07 -8.59
N ASP A 129 -9.16 6.52 -7.66
CA ASP A 129 -8.35 7.73 -7.74
C ASP A 129 -7.12 7.57 -8.65
N ASP A 130 -6.74 6.33 -8.98
CA ASP A 130 -5.57 6.01 -9.78
C ASP A 130 -5.81 4.83 -10.74
N ARG A 131 -6.83 4.97 -11.60
CA ARG A 131 -7.36 3.87 -12.43
C ARG A 131 -6.36 3.23 -13.38
N GLY A 132 -5.31 3.98 -13.75
CA GLY A 132 -4.28 3.57 -14.71
C GLY A 132 -3.16 2.74 -14.10
N ASN A 133 -3.19 2.46 -12.79
CA ASN A 133 -2.10 1.79 -12.09
C ASN A 133 -2.60 0.66 -11.15
N TYR A 134 -1.73 -0.32 -10.96
CA TYR A 134 -1.82 -1.30 -9.89
C TYR A 134 -1.31 -0.72 -8.58
N ARG A 135 -1.99 -1.08 -7.48
CA ARG A 135 -1.56 -0.75 -6.12
C ARG A 135 -1.62 -1.97 -5.22
N THR A 136 -0.75 -2.04 -4.22
CA THR A 136 -0.82 -3.09 -3.18
C THR A 136 -1.95 -2.83 -2.19
N ALA A 137 -2.20 -3.80 -1.31
CA ALA A 137 -3.13 -3.66 -0.18
C ALA A 137 -2.83 -2.47 0.73
N ASP A 138 -1.57 -2.03 0.79
CA ASP A 138 -1.10 -0.88 1.54
C ASP A 138 -1.10 0.43 0.72
N ASN A 139 -1.84 0.44 -0.39
CA ASN A 139 -2.04 1.57 -1.29
C ASN A 139 -0.74 2.10 -1.94
N LYS A 140 0.29 1.25 -2.04
CA LYS A 140 1.56 1.57 -2.70
C LYS A 140 1.43 1.32 -4.20
N ARG A 141 1.79 2.33 -5.00
CA ARG A 141 1.74 2.23 -6.47
C ARG A 141 2.83 1.30 -6.97
N ILE A 142 2.47 0.39 -7.87
CA ILE A 142 3.38 -0.61 -8.44
C ILE A 142 3.75 -0.27 -9.89
N GLY A 143 2.76 -0.04 -10.74
CA GLY A 143 3.01 0.18 -12.16
C GLY A 143 1.72 0.36 -12.94
N SER A 144 1.84 0.70 -14.22
CA SER A 144 0.67 0.92 -15.07
C SER A 144 -0.03 -0.40 -15.42
N ILE A 145 -1.36 -0.38 -15.46
CA ILE A 145 -2.14 -1.53 -15.94
C ILE A 145 -1.92 -1.83 -17.43
N HIS A 146 -1.42 -0.85 -18.20
CA HIS A 146 -1.13 -1.02 -19.62
C HIS A 146 0.24 -1.68 -19.87
N LYS A 147 1.06 -1.84 -18.83
CA LYS A 147 2.41 -2.41 -18.91
C LYS A 147 2.61 -3.40 -17.77
N THR A 148 2.21 -4.64 -18.01
CA THR A 148 2.38 -5.77 -17.10
C THR A 148 3.76 -6.40 -17.29
N GLY A 149 4.20 -7.23 -16.34
CA GLY A 149 5.56 -7.79 -16.31
C GLY A 149 6.47 -7.03 -15.37
N LYS A 150 7.74 -6.86 -15.76
CA LYS A 150 8.78 -6.25 -14.94
C LYS A 150 8.52 -4.77 -14.69
N VAL A 151 8.61 -4.35 -13.43
CA VAL A 151 8.44 -2.98 -12.96
C VAL A 151 9.51 -2.64 -11.92
N MET A 152 10.04 -1.41 -11.96
CA MET A 152 10.96 -0.91 -10.95
C MET A 152 10.19 -0.13 -9.89
N VAL A 153 10.30 -0.56 -8.63
CA VAL A 153 9.54 0.00 -7.51
C VAL A 153 10.43 0.11 -6.27
N PRO A 154 10.15 1.04 -5.34
CA PRO A 154 10.82 1.05 -4.04
C PRO A 154 10.55 -0.27 -3.31
N SER A 155 11.57 -0.88 -2.69
CA SER A 155 11.44 -2.18 -1.99
C SER A 155 10.31 -2.20 -0.95
N LYS A 156 10.13 -1.10 -0.20
CA LYS A 156 9.02 -0.94 0.76
C LYS A 156 7.61 -0.96 0.13
N SER A 157 7.49 -0.78 -1.18
CA SER A 157 6.20 -0.85 -1.88
C SER A 157 5.77 -2.29 -2.15
N VAL A 158 6.72 -3.23 -2.12
CA VAL A 158 6.54 -4.65 -2.44
C VAL A 158 6.97 -5.56 -1.30
N SER A 159 7.24 -5.00 -0.12
CA SER A 159 7.43 -5.77 1.11
C SER A 159 6.15 -6.51 1.52
N LYS A 160 6.27 -7.39 2.51
CA LYS A 160 5.13 -8.11 3.08
C LYS A 160 4.00 -7.13 3.49
N PRO A 161 2.78 -7.31 2.96
CA PRO A 161 1.66 -6.42 3.24
C PRO A 161 1.18 -6.54 4.69
N SER A 162 0.62 -5.45 5.21
CA SER A 162 0.02 -5.47 6.54
C SER A 162 -1.35 -6.19 6.56
N VAL A 163 -1.54 -7.08 7.53
CA VAL A 163 -2.83 -7.75 7.76
C VAL A 163 -3.87 -6.72 8.19
N LYS A 164 -5.04 -6.73 7.54
CA LYS A 164 -6.13 -5.80 7.89
C LYS A 164 -7.00 -6.43 8.95
N THR A 165 -7.06 -5.81 10.12
CA THR A 165 -7.91 -6.23 11.24
C THR A 165 -9.09 -5.28 11.46
N THR A 166 -9.02 -4.06 10.94
CA THR A 166 -10.04 -3.03 11.08
C THR A 166 -10.86 -2.88 9.79
N THR A 167 -12.09 -2.41 9.95
CA THR A 167 -12.96 -2.03 8.83
C THR A 167 -12.92 -0.53 8.59
N LEU A 168 -12.98 -0.16 7.31
CA LEU A 168 -13.11 1.19 6.85
C LEU A 168 -14.59 1.54 6.68
N SER A 169 -14.93 2.77 7.05
CA SER A 169 -16.25 3.36 6.86
C SER A 169 -16.04 4.79 6.43
N ARG A 170 -16.57 5.16 5.26
CA ARG A 170 -16.56 6.55 4.81
C ARG A 170 -17.80 7.17 5.42
N GLY A 171 -17.62 7.94 6.50
CA GLY A 171 -18.72 8.61 7.18
C GLY A 171 -19.59 9.35 6.17
N GLY A 172 -20.83 8.90 5.99
CA GLY A 172 -21.78 9.58 5.12
C GLY A 172 -22.09 10.98 5.65
N PHE A 173 -22.54 11.87 4.78
CA PHE A 173 -23.09 13.17 5.16
C PHE A 173 -24.17 12.97 6.25
N GLY A 174 -23.82 13.14 7.52
CA GLY A 174 -24.69 12.85 8.68
C GLY A 174 -24.02 12.12 9.86
N SER A 175 -22.89 11.43 9.67
CA SER A 175 -22.21 10.73 10.78
C SER A 175 -21.65 11.71 11.83
N SER A 176 -21.27 12.92 11.42
CA SER A 176 -20.86 13.99 12.34
C SER A 176 -22.03 14.62 13.11
N ALA A 177 -23.26 14.55 12.59
CA ALA A 177 -24.44 15.10 13.27
C ALA A 177 -24.92 14.17 14.41
N ALA A 178 -24.88 12.85 14.20
CA ALA A 178 -25.22 11.87 15.24
C ALA A 178 -24.21 11.87 16.41
N ALA A 179 -22.92 12.04 16.12
CA ALA A 179 -21.87 12.07 17.16
C ALA A 179 -21.94 13.30 18.08
N ARG A 180 -22.55 14.41 17.62
CA ARG A 180 -22.72 15.64 18.41
C ARG A 180 -24.05 15.72 19.17
N GLY A 181 -24.97 14.78 18.96
CA GLY A 181 -26.28 14.77 19.61
C GLY A 181 -26.32 14.15 21.01
N SER A 182 -25.25 13.50 21.47
CA SER A 182 -25.26 12.71 22.72
C SER A 182 -24.66 13.41 23.95
N TRP A 183 -24.18 14.65 23.82
CA TRP A 183 -23.52 15.38 24.92
C TRP A 183 -24.13 16.76 25.13
N GLY A 184 -25.36 16.79 25.64
CA GLY A 184 -26.07 18.05 25.89
C GLY A 184 -27.47 17.95 26.48
N GLY A 185 -27.78 16.89 27.24
CA GLY A 185 -29.03 16.79 28.01
C GLY A 185 -28.97 17.58 29.31
N GLY A 186 -28.88 18.91 29.20
CA GLY A 186 -28.92 19.84 30.32
C GLY A 186 -30.33 20.02 30.87
N LYS A 187 -30.52 19.55 32.11
CA LYS A 187 -31.61 19.81 33.06
C LYS A 187 -31.99 21.31 33.11
N SER A 188 -33.28 21.68 33.03
CA SER A 188 -33.87 22.87 33.65
C SER A 188 -35.39 22.96 33.39
N TRP A 189 -36.10 23.75 34.22
CA TRP A 189 -37.55 24.08 34.32
C TRP A 189 -38.31 23.08 35.22
N GLY A 190 -38.65 23.37 36.48
CA GLY A 190 -38.81 24.66 37.17
C GLY A 190 -40.24 25.16 36.96
N GLY A 191 -41.13 24.79 37.90
CA GLY A 191 -42.56 25.13 37.93
C GLY A 191 -43.30 24.22 38.90
#